data_AF-A0AA51DWT3-F1
#
_entry.id   AF-A0AA51DWT3-F1
#
_cell.length_a   1.000
_cell.length_b   1.000
_cell.length_c   1.000
_cell.angle_alpha   90.00
_cell.angle_beta   90.00
_cell.angle_gamma   90.00
#
_symmetry.space_group_name_H-M   'P 1'
#
loop_
_entity.id
_entity.type
_entity.pdbx_description
1 polymer ?
#
loop_
_entity_poly.entity_id
_entity_poly.type
_entity_poly.pdbx_seq_one_letter_code
_entity_poly.pdbx_strand_id
1 'polypeptide(L)'
;MKNNLDFFLNNLFEYENCTCVCQKETVYTTPGQPPHYNLKLFSVPEEVIHFSYAPQKGLNQSGNAGGVISENILGQLLAVPIGDVDAIIAFFEKYGFLFPISSEQYEAIDDNALLEIVNRIKATVMLMSTIAGKRDYKKMLICATYLLFTEPVHLTMSTGEYDSNNHLFTKLIREYNIMPDTNRNQELYDNECIAIKDTIVNGYNKVYIDELAGMVMSDGISGLTGSRDWHFKNLFALYTNYPSSDDKLRTIIDFYYHYETKVGVFKDVEVNRILYHTEPKRDKFTDTMKDSLLKIAEIVISEEINANLKGISPQFSAKTLAPSWKLNSLLEALYFSIFYMKPGVELYKECENPNCQHQKYFLINATVTNKKYCCPACANAAAQRRSRQRKLANK
;
A
#
# COMPACT_ATOMS: atom_id res chain seq x y z
N MET A 1 39.16 -10.05 -14.48
CA MET A 1 38.20 -10.10 -15.61
C MET A 1 37.14 -11.20 -15.51
N LYS A 2 37.32 -12.30 -14.76
CA LYS A 2 36.25 -13.34 -14.61
C LYS A 2 35.08 -12.95 -13.69
N ASN A 3 35.29 -12.11 -12.66
CA ASN A 3 34.21 -11.80 -11.68
C ASN A 3 33.10 -10.87 -12.20
N ASN A 4 33.34 -10.05 -13.21
CA ASN A 4 32.32 -9.10 -13.68
C ASN A 4 31.24 -9.79 -14.51
N LEU A 5 31.57 -10.84 -15.29
CA LEU A 5 30.57 -11.55 -16.09
C LEU A 5 29.59 -12.36 -15.23
N ASP A 6 30.05 -12.99 -14.15
CA ASP A 6 29.20 -13.77 -13.24
C ASP A 6 28.21 -12.91 -12.44
N PHE A 7 28.52 -11.62 -12.23
CA PHE A 7 27.60 -10.69 -11.57
C PHE A 7 26.42 -10.32 -12.48
N PHE A 8 26.68 -10.01 -13.76
CA PHE A 8 25.63 -9.71 -14.73
C PHE A 8 24.72 -10.92 -15.03
N LEU A 9 25.21 -12.15 -14.85
CA LEU A 9 24.44 -13.39 -15.10
C LEU A 9 23.41 -13.71 -14.00
N ASN A 10 23.52 -13.12 -12.80
CA ASN A 10 22.64 -13.43 -11.66
C ASN A 10 21.63 -12.32 -11.32
N ASN A 11 21.77 -11.14 -11.93
CA ASN A 11 20.85 -10.03 -11.73
C ASN A 11 19.69 -10.11 -12.74
N LEU A 12 18.46 -9.86 -12.31
CA LEU A 12 17.30 -9.87 -13.22
C LEU A 12 17.13 -8.55 -13.97
N PHE A 13 17.47 -7.44 -13.33
CA PHE A 13 17.46 -6.11 -13.94
C PHE A 13 18.42 -5.18 -13.22
N GLU A 14 18.77 -4.09 -13.90
CA GLU A 14 19.60 -3.01 -13.40
C GLU A 14 18.89 -1.68 -13.62
N TYR A 15 19.23 -0.69 -12.80
CA TYR A 15 18.70 0.66 -12.90
C TYR A 15 19.75 1.66 -12.44
N GLU A 16 19.81 2.81 -13.10
CA GLU A 16 20.69 3.91 -12.71
C GLU A 16 19.84 5.08 -12.26
N ASN A 17 20.22 5.70 -11.14
CA ASN A 17 19.66 6.95 -10.66
C ASN A 17 20.79 7.92 -10.35
N CYS A 18 20.48 9.16 -10.03
CA CYS A 18 21.43 10.11 -9.46
C CYS A 18 21.07 10.37 -7.99
N THR A 19 22.04 10.77 -7.17
CA THR A 19 21.70 11.38 -5.88
C THR A 19 20.92 12.67 -6.11
N CYS A 20 20.21 13.12 -5.08
CA CYS A 20 19.48 14.37 -5.12
C CYS A 20 19.75 15.17 -3.86
N VAL A 21 19.62 16.48 -3.96
CA VAL A 21 19.55 17.37 -2.79
C VAL A 21 18.09 17.63 -2.49
N CYS A 22 17.72 17.58 -1.21
CA CYS A 22 16.37 17.89 -0.77
C CYS A 22 16.38 18.95 0.33
N GLN A 23 15.87 20.14 0.01
CA GLN A 23 15.71 21.21 0.98
C GLN A 23 14.28 21.26 1.50
N LYS A 24 14.14 21.31 2.82
CA LYS A 24 12.84 21.37 3.49
C LYS A 24 12.45 22.82 3.78
N GLU A 25 11.40 23.30 3.12
CA GLU A 25 10.76 24.59 3.39
C GLU A 25 9.57 24.38 4.33
N THR A 26 9.51 25.12 5.44
CA THR A 26 8.39 25.03 6.39
C THR A 26 7.32 26.05 6.03
N VAL A 27 6.08 25.58 5.86
CA VAL A 27 4.95 26.41 5.44
C VAL A 27 3.90 26.48 6.55
N TYR A 28 3.62 27.70 7.01
CA TYR A 28 2.57 28.00 7.98
C TYR A 28 1.35 28.58 7.28
N THR A 29 0.25 27.82 7.22
CA THR A 29 -1.00 28.27 6.56
C THR A 29 -2.04 28.77 7.54
N THR A 30 -2.28 28.02 8.62
CA THR A 30 -3.36 28.32 9.58
C THR A 30 -2.81 28.48 11.00
N PRO A 31 -3.10 29.59 11.71
CA PRO A 31 -2.68 29.78 13.08
C PRO A 31 -3.15 28.64 13.99
N GLY A 32 -2.22 28.03 14.74
CA GLY A 32 -2.51 26.95 15.68
C GLY A 32 -2.58 25.54 15.08
N GLN A 33 -2.45 25.39 13.76
CA GLN A 33 -2.27 24.08 13.11
C GLN A 33 -0.77 23.78 12.93
N PRO A 34 -0.37 22.49 12.94
CA PRO A 34 0.97 22.09 12.56
C PRO A 34 1.32 22.62 11.15
N PRO A 35 2.58 23.04 10.92
CA PRO A 35 3.02 23.38 9.57
C PRO A 35 3.04 22.13 8.68
N HIS A 36 2.95 22.34 7.37
CA HIS A 36 3.32 21.34 6.37
C HIS A 36 4.63 21.74 5.71
N TYR A 37 5.22 20.83 4.93
CA TYR A 37 6.54 21.04 4.34
C TYR A 37 6.49 20.99 2.81
N ASN A 38 7.11 21.97 2.17
CA ASN A 38 7.42 21.91 0.76
C ASN A 38 8.87 21.47 0.59
N LEU A 39 9.09 20.41 -0.18
CA LEU A 39 10.42 19.90 -0.45
C LEU A 39 10.90 20.44 -1.79
N LYS A 40 12.07 21.08 -1.79
CA LYS A 40 12.75 21.56 -2.99
C LYS A 40 13.84 20.56 -3.38
N LEU A 41 13.70 19.99 -4.56
CA LEU A 41 14.50 18.86 -5.04
C LEU A 41 15.26 19.25 -6.30
N PHE A 42 16.50 18.81 -6.44
CA PHE A 42 17.18 18.76 -7.73
C PHE A 42 18.15 17.57 -7.78
N SER A 43 18.38 17.04 -8.98
CA SER A 43 19.30 15.93 -9.25
C SER A 43 20.75 16.40 -9.25
N VAL A 44 21.67 15.53 -8.81
CA VAL A 44 23.13 15.74 -8.89
C VAL A 44 23.71 14.76 -9.91
N PRO A 45 23.82 15.13 -11.21
CA PRO A 45 24.17 14.20 -12.28
C PRO A 45 25.57 13.58 -12.17
N GLU A 46 26.49 14.24 -11.45
CA GLU A 46 27.85 13.76 -11.23
C GLU A 46 27.91 12.56 -10.28
N GLU A 47 26.85 12.33 -9.50
CA GLU A 47 26.77 11.30 -8.46
C GLU A 47 25.78 10.19 -8.88
N VAL A 48 26.19 9.40 -9.86
CA VAL A 48 25.40 8.26 -10.36
C VAL A 48 25.39 7.11 -9.35
N ILE A 49 24.20 6.57 -9.12
CA ILE A 49 23.91 5.43 -8.26
C ILE A 49 23.46 4.26 -9.14
N HIS A 50 24.17 3.14 -9.04
CA HIS A 50 23.80 1.91 -9.75
C HIS A 50 23.02 0.97 -8.83
N PHE A 51 21.91 0.45 -9.33
CA PHE A 51 21.10 -0.57 -8.68
C PHE A 51 21.08 -1.85 -9.49
N SER A 52 21.05 -2.97 -8.79
CA SER A 52 20.88 -4.29 -9.38
C SER A 52 19.97 -5.15 -8.52
N TYR A 53 18.98 -5.78 -9.15
CA TYR A 53 18.11 -6.71 -8.45
C TYR A 53 18.65 -8.14 -8.55
N ALA A 54 18.79 -8.78 -7.38
CA ALA A 54 19.14 -10.19 -7.29
C ALA A 54 18.02 -10.97 -6.57
N PRO A 55 17.60 -12.14 -7.10
CA PRO A 55 16.62 -13.00 -6.44
C PRO A 55 16.99 -13.26 -4.97
N GLN A 56 16.00 -13.30 -4.08
CA GLN A 56 16.15 -13.48 -2.62
C GLN A 56 16.92 -12.37 -1.87
N LYS A 57 17.62 -11.48 -2.57
CA LYS A 57 18.34 -10.33 -1.98
C LYS A 57 17.61 -9.01 -2.22
N GLY A 58 16.73 -8.96 -3.22
CA GLY A 58 15.98 -7.77 -3.59
C GLY A 58 16.83 -6.78 -4.39
N LEU A 59 16.37 -5.53 -4.43
CA LEU A 59 17.10 -4.40 -5.03
C LEU A 59 18.28 -4.02 -4.13
N ASN A 60 19.47 -3.96 -4.70
CA ASN A 60 20.70 -3.57 -4.01
C ASN A 60 21.36 -2.41 -4.74
N GLN A 61 22.04 -1.54 -3.99
CA GLN A 61 22.97 -0.57 -4.54
C GLN A 61 24.32 -1.26 -4.80
N SER A 62 24.85 -1.06 -6.00
CA SER A 62 26.08 -1.66 -6.48
C SER A 62 27.12 -0.58 -6.77
N GLY A 63 28.39 -0.87 -6.46
CA GLY A 63 29.50 0.00 -6.80
C GLY A 63 30.02 -0.25 -8.21
N ASN A 64 30.92 0.62 -8.67
CA ASN A 64 31.49 0.58 -10.03
C ASN A 64 32.20 -0.75 -10.37
N ALA A 65 32.64 -1.49 -9.35
CA ALA A 65 33.28 -2.80 -9.50
C ALA A 65 32.30 -3.99 -9.36
N GLY A 66 30.98 -3.75 -9.32
CA GLY A 66 29.95 -4.79 -9.13
C GLY A 66 29.80 -5.30 -7.69
N GLY A 67 30.51 -4.71 -6.73
CA GLY A 67 30.35 -5.03 -5.31
C GLY A 67 29.09 -4.40 -4.72
N VAL A 68 28.41 -5.11 -3.83
CA VAL A 68 27.22 -4.58 -3.14
C VAL A 68 27.63 -3.55 -2.09
N ILE A 69 27.11 -2.33 -2.20
CA ILE A 69 27.31 -1.24 -1.24
C ILE A 69 26.22 -1.26 -0.17
N SER A 70 24.96 -1.43 -0.59
CA SER A 70 23.79 -1.42 0.28
C SER A 70 22.78 -2.45 -0.18
N GLU A 71 22.29 -3.27 0.74
CA GLU A 71 21.36 -4.36 0.44
C GLU A 71 19.92 -3.99 0.74
N ASN A 72 18.99 -4.60 0.00
CA ASN A 72 17.55 -4.59 0.32
C ASN A 72 16.99 -3.17 0.48
N ILE A 73 17.11 -2.36 -0.58
CA ILE A 73 16.67 -0.96 -0.61
C ILE A 73 15.18 -0.84 -0.29
N LEU A 74 14.35 -1.75 -0.80
CA LEU A 74 12.93 -1.80 -0.47
C LEU A 74 12.71 -2.01 1.04
N GLY A 75 13.40 -2.97 1.67
CA GLY A 75 13.32 -3.17 3.12
C GLY A 75 13.80 -1.98 3.94
N GLN A 76 14.74 -1.18 3.43
CA GLN A 76 15.15 0.08 4.05
C GLN A 76 14.05 1.14 3.93
N LEU A 77 13.38 1.27 2.78
CA LEU A 77 12.23 2.16 2.62
C LEU A 77 11.07 1.77 3.56
N LEU A 78 10.80 0.48 3.70
CA LEU A 78 9.79 -0.03 4.65
C LEU A 78 10.14 0.30 6.11
N ALA A 79 11.43 0.39 6.43
CA ALA A 79 11.90 0.67 7.78
C ALA A 79 11.72 2.13 8.20
N VAL A 80 11.62 3.05 7.22
CA VAL A 80 11.39 4.48 7.47
C VAL A 80 10.09 4.64 8.27
N PRO A 81 10.09 5.36 9.41
CA PRO A 81 8.89 5.57 10.20
C PRO A 81 7.77 6.25 9.39
N ILE A 82 6.53 5.94 9.72
CA ILE A 82 5.36 6.58 9.09
C ILE A 82 5.31 8.04 9.56
N GLY A 83 5.12 8.98 8.63
CA GLY A 83 5.02 10.42 8.92
C GLY A 83 6.35 11.12 9.19
N ASP A 84 7.49 10.41 9.14
CA ASP A 84 8.81 10.99 9.38
C ASP A 84 9.41 11.52 8.07
N VAL A 85 9.11 12.78 7.76
CA VAL A 85 9.57 13.46 6.54
C VAL A 85 11.09 13.52 6.49
N ASP A 86 11.76 13.78 7.61
CA ASP A 86 13.24 13.90 7.65
C ASP A 86 13.91 12.55 7.35
N ALA A 87 13.37 11.45 7.86
CA ALA A 87 13.87 10.12 7.53
C ALA A 87 13.62 9.74 6.06
N ILE A 88 12.53 10.25 5.45
CA ILE A 88 12.26 10.08 4.01
C ILE A 88 13.24 10.91 3.17
N ILE A 89 13.50 12.16 3.55
CA ILE A 89 14.51 13.01 2.92
C ILE A 89 15.87 12.31 2.92
N ALA A 90 16.32 11.84 4.10
CA ALA A 90 17.59 11.12 4.23
C ALA A 90 17.65 9.85 3.37
N PHE A 91 16.51 9.18 3.16
CA PHE A 91 16.43 8.04 2.25
C PHE A 91 16.64 8.48 0.79
N PHE A 92 15.98 9.55 0.33
CA PHE A 92 16.09 10.03 -1.05
C PHE A 92 17.43 10.69 -1.35
N GLU A 93 18.01 11.46 -0.42
CA GLU A 93 19.37 11.99 -0.61
C GLU A 93 20.40 10.86 -0.80
N LYS A 94 20.17 9.71 -0.15
CA LYS A 94 21.07 8.55 -0.24
C LYS A 94 20.87 7.71 -1.51
N TYR A 95 19.62 7.52 -1.96
CA TYR A 95 19.28 6.58 -3.04
C TYR A 95 18.72 7.23 -4.31
N GLY A 96 18.71 8.56 -4.34
CA GLY A 96 18.03 9.35 -5.34
C GLY A 96 16.52 9.41 -5.12
N PHE A 97 15.89 10.33 -5.83
CA PHE A 97 14.44 10.54 -5.75
C PHE A 97 13.66 9.45 -6.48
N LEU A 98 12.36 9.31 -6.16
CA LEU A 98 11.48 8.29 -6.75
C LEU A 98 11.29 8.46 -8.25
N PHE A 99 11.23 9.70 -8.71
CA PHE A 99 11.03 10.10 -10.10
C PHE A 99 12.26 10.81 -10.63
N PRO A 100 12.48 10.83 -11.96
CA PRO A 100 13.40 11.79 -12.55
C PRO A 100 13.05 13.21 -12.11
N ILE A 101 14.06 14.01 -11.82
CA ILE A 101 13.94 15.42 -11.43
C ILE A 101 15.05 16.22 -12.13
N SER A 102 14.81 17.50 -12.30
CA SER A 102 15.70 18.45 -12.97
C SER A 102 17.05 18.53 -12.27
N SER A 103 18.11 18.60 -13.08
CA SER A 103 19.46 18.94 -12.63
C SER A 103 19.77 20.43 -12.72
N GLU A 104 18.86 21.23 -13.28
CA GLU A 104 19.10 22.65 -13.55
C GLU A 104 18.30 23.57 -12.62
N GLN A 105 17.13 23.13 -12.17
CA GLN A 105 16.21 23.93 -11.37
C GLN A 105 15.62 23.11 -10.22
N TYR A 106 15.27 23.80 -9.15
CA TYR A 106 14.53 23.18 -8.05
C TYR A 106 13.11 22.85 -8.47
N GLU A 107 12.73 21.60 -8.26
CA GLU A 107 11.34 21.15 -8.31
C GLU A 107 10.73 21.15 -6.92
N ALA A 108 9.44 21.43 -6.82
CA ALA A 108 8.74 21.52 -5.54
C ALA A 108 7.73 20.39 -5.41
N ILE A 109 7.73 19.70 -4.27
CA ILE A 109 6.75 18.68 -3.94
C ILE A 109 6.21 18.89 -2.51
N ASP A 110 4.90 18.72 -2.36
CA ASP A 110 4.23 18.70 -1.06
C ASP A 110 4.61 17.42 -0.29
N ASP A 111 4.90 17.56 1.01
CA ASP A 111 5.30 16.45 1.86
C ASP A 111 4.21 15.40 2.04
N ASN A 112 2.94 15.78 2.10
CA ASN A 112 1.83 14.83 2.24
C ASN A 112 1.70 13.97 0.97
N ALA A 113 1.83 14.57 -0.20
CA ALA A 113 1.84 13.84 -1.47
C ALA A 113 2.98 12.82 -1.52
N LEU A 114 4.20 13.21 -1.10
CA LEU A 114 5.35 12.31 -1.06
C LEU A 114 5.16 11.18 -0.02
N LEU A 115 4.68 11.52 1.17
CA LEU A 115 4.38 10.58 2.23
C LEU A 115 3.35 9.54 1.78
N GLU A 116 2.29 9.98 1.09
CA GLU A 116 1.24 9.10 0.57
C GLU A 116 1.80 8.11 -0.45
N ILE A 117 2.66 8.54 -1.39
CA ILE A 117 3.33 7.62 -2.35
C ILE A 117 4.13 6.55 -1.61
N VAL A 118 4.95 6.96 -0.63
CA VAL A 118 5.74 6.02 0.18
C VAL A 118 4.84 5.08 0.98
N ASN A 119 3.75 5.59 1.55
CA ASN A 119 2.80 4.78 2.31
C ASN A 119 2.05 3.79 1.43
N ARG A 120 1.71 4.13 0.18
CA ARG A 120 1.14 3.19 -0.79
C ARG A 120 2.10 2.05 -1.10
N ILE A 121 3.39 2.32 -1.33
CA ILE A 121 4.42 1.27 -1.49
C ILE A 121 4.44 0.36 -0.25
N LYS A 122 4.48 0.95 0.96
CA LYS A 122 4.46 0.20 2.22
C LYS A 122 3.20 -0.67 2.33
N ALA A 123 2.02 -0.11 2.07
CA ALA A 123 0.74 -0.82 2.13
C ALA A 123 0.69 -1.99 1.14
N THR A 124 1.15 -1.80 -0.11
CA THR A 124 1.20 -2.86 -1.13
C THR A 124 2.10 -4.02 -0.69
N VAL A 125 3.31 -3.74 -0.21
CA VAL A 125 4.23 -4.79 0.26
C VAL A 125 3.71 -5.49 1.52
N MET A 126 3.10 -4.74 2.43
CA MET A 126 2.49 -5.31 3.62
C MET A 126 1.28 -6.17 3.26
N LEU A 127 0.43 -5.76 2.32
CA LEU A 127 -0.70 -6.54 1.83
C LEU A 127 -0.23 -7.86 1.21
N MET A 128 0.79 -7.84 0.35
CA MET A 128 1.44 -9.04 -0.17
C MET A 128 1.98 -9.96 0.94
N SER A 129 2.51 -9.38 2.01
CA SER A 129 3.03 -10.15 3.13
C SER A 129 1.92 -10.77 3.98
N THR A 130 0.70 -10.21 3.98
CA THR A 130 -0.46 -10.76 4.72
C THR A 130 -1.13 -11.95 4.03
N ILE A 131 -1.03 -12.04 2.69
CA ILE A 131 -1.52 -13.20 1.93
C ILE A 131 -0.55 -14.38 2.03
N ALA A 132 0.73 -14.12 2.31
CA ALA A 132 1.77 -15.13 2.45
C ALA A 132 1.87 -15.66 3.90
N GLY A 133 1.97 -16.99 4.05
CA GLY A 133 2.12 -17.63 5.37
C GLY A 133 0.84 -17.61 6.21
N LYS A 134 0.97 -17.29 7.52
CA LYS A 134 -0.19 -17.22 8.43
C LYS A 134 -0.95 -15.93 8.16
N ARG A 135 -2.17 -16.06 7.63
CA ARG A 135 -3.04 -14.94 7.27
C ARG A 135 -3.36 -14.06 8.47
N ASP A 136 -2.99 -12.80 8.39
CA ASP A 136 -3.39 -11.74 9.32
C ASP A 136 -4.50 -10.90 8.67
N TYR A 137 -5.75 -11.32 8.85
CA TYR A 137 -6.91 -10.66 8.26
C TYR A 137 -7.12 -9.23 8.76
N LYS A 138 -6.63 -8.89 9.97
CA LYS A 138 -6.71 -7.52 10.47
C LYS A 138 -5.78 -6.62 9.66
N LYS A 139 -4.53 -7.04 9.47
CA LYS A 139 -3.55 -6.27 8.70
C LYS A 139 -3.90 -6.24 7.21
N MET A 140 -4.43 -7.35 6.68
CA MET A 140 -4.94 -7.44 5.30
C MET A 140 -6.05 -6.42 5.06
N LEU A 141 -7.02 -6.34 5.98
CA LEU A 141 -8.10 -5.35 5.90
C LEU A 141 -7.52 -3.94 5.87
N ILE A 142 -6.68 -3.59 6.84
CA ILE A 142 -6.07 -2.24 6.94
C ILE A 142 -5.37 -1.86 5.63
N CYS A 143 -4.52 -2.73 5.08
CA CYS A 143 -3.75 -2.40 3.88
C CYS A 143 -4.63 -2.31 2.63
N ALA A 144 -5.57 -3.25 2.44
CA ALA A 144 -6.47 -3.24 1.30
C ALA A 144 -7.44 -2.04 1.35
N THR A 145 -7.97 -1.73 2.53
CA THR A 145 -8.84 -0.57 2.73
C THR A 145 -8.09 0.73 2.53
N TYR A 146 -6.86 0.87 3.05
CA TYR A 146 -6.03 2.05 2.81
C TYR A 146 -5.85 2.32 1.31
N LEU A 147 -5.41 1.32 0.54
CA LEU A 147 -5.17 1.47 -0.90
C LEU A 147 -6.44 1.83 -1.70
N LEU A 148 -7.61 1.33 -1.27
CA LEU A 148 -8.90 1.55 -1.93
C LEU A 148 -9.62 2.84 -1.48
N PHE A 149 -9.44 3.26 -0.23
CA PHE A 149 -10.16 4.40 0.36
C PHE A 149 -9.33 5.68 0.36
N THR A 150 -8.00 5.66 0.27
CA THR A 150 -7.23 6.91 0.17
C THR A 150 -7.32 7.54 -1.20
N GLU A 151 -7.12 8.86 -1.23
CA GLU A 151 -7.16 9.62 -2.47
C GLU A 151 -5.91 9.34 -3.31
N PRO A 152 -6.06 9.15 -4.63
CA PRO A 152 -4.91 9.04 -5.51
C PRO A 152 -4.08 10.31 -5.48
N VAL A 153 -2.76 10.15 -5.41
CA VAL A 153 -1.79 11.24 -5.56
C VAL A 153 -1.58 11.53 -7.04
N HIS A 154 -1.65 12.82 -7.39
CA HIS A 154 -1.22 13.36 -8.68
C HIS A 154 -0.03 14.30 -8.45
N LEU A 155 1.03 14.14 -9.25
CA LEU A 155 2.22 14.99 -9.22
C LEU A 155 2.58 15.44 -10.63
N THR A 156 2.94 16.71 -10.75
CA THR A 156 3.51 17.28 -11.97
C THR A 156 4.95 17.68 -11.71
N MET A 157 5.88 17.02 -12.40
CA MET A 157 7.32 17.27 -12.35
C MET A 157 7.78 17.82 -13.69
N SER A 158 8.98 18.41 -13.76
CA SER A 158 9.51 18.94 -15.03
C SER A 158 9.72 17.85 -16.08
N THR A 159 9.93 16.61 -15.63
CA THR A 159 10.19 15.44 -16.47
C THR A 159 8.93 14.64 -16.81
N GLY A 160 7.76 15.00 -16.29
CA GLY A 160 6.50 14.32 -16.58
C GLY A 160 5.50 14.35 -15.42
N GLU A 161 4.38 13.68 -15.64
CA GLU A 161 3.31 13.52 -14.66
C GLU A 161 3.35 12.13 -14.02
N TYR A 162 2.96 12.06 -12.76
CA TYR A 162 2.75 10.81 -12.03
C TYR A 162 1.36 10.77 -11.41
N ASP A 163 0.68 9.66 -11.64
CA ASP A 163 -0.57 9.32 -10.98
C ASP A 163 -0.38 8.00 -10.23
N SER A 164 -0.68 8.01 -8.94
CA SER A 164 -0.86 6.75 -8.21
C SER A 164 -2.08 6.00 -8.74
N ASN A 165 -2.13 4.69 -8.49
CA ASN A 165 -3.23 3.87 -8.98
C ASN A 165 -4.59 4.33 -8.42
N ASN A 166 -5.51 4.65 -9.33
CA ASN A 166 -6.88 5.01 -8.99
C ASN A 166 -7.80 3.82 -9.29
N HIS A 167 -8.07 3.00 -8.28
CA HIS A 167 -8.98 1.86 -8.44
C HIS A 167 -10.38 2.33 -8.84
N LEU A 168 -11.10 1.54 -9.63
CA LEU A 168 -12.47 1.87 -10.02
C LEU A 168 -13.38 2.07 -8.78
N PHE A 169 -13.18 1.25 -7.73
CA PHE A 169 -13.88 1.44 -6.46
C PHE A 169 -13.53 2.78 -5.81
N THR A 170 -12.25 3.18 -5.77
CA THR A 170 -11.77 4.46 -5.19
C THR A 170 -12.46 5.66 -5.82
N LYS A 171 -12.62 5.63 -7.15
CA LYS A 171 -13.38 6.65 -7.89
C LYS A 171 -14.86 6.62 -7.52
N LEU A 172 -15.48 5.44 -7.61
CA LEU A 172 -16.92 5.27 -7.42
C LEU A 172 -17.38 5.63 -6.00
N ILE A 173 -16.62 5.26 -4.97
CA ILE A 173 -16.99 5.56 -3.57
C ILE A 173 -17.00 7.08 -3.29
N ARG A 174 -16.32 7.89 -4.11
CA ARG A 174 -16.32 9.36 -4.01
C ARG A 174 -17.43 10.02 -4.80
N GLU A 175 -17.72 9.49 -5.98
CA GLU A 175 -18.57 10.15 -6.96
C GLU A 175 -20.01 9.62 -6.97
N TYR A 176 -20.22 8.33 -6.67
CA TYR A 176 -21.52 7.68 -6.83
C TYR A 176 -22.42 7.88 -5.61
N ASN A 177 -23.56 8.54 -5.83
CA ASN A 177 -24.54 8.87 -4.80
C ASN A 177 -26.00 8.64 -5.23
N ILE A 178 -26.22 7.86 -6.30
CA ILE A 178 -27.57 7.63 -6.85
C ILE A 178 -28.27 6.56 -6.01
N MET A 179 -29.20 6.97 -5.15
CA MET A 179 -30.01 6.07 -4.34
C MET A 179 -31.14 5.40 -5.15
N PRO A 180 -31.64 4.23 -4.71
CA PRO A 180 -32.83 3.61 -5.28
C PRO A 180 -34.07 4.53 -5.20
N ASP A 181 -34.89 4.55 -6.25
CA ASP A 181 -36.17 5.26 -6.23
C ASP A 181 -37.20 4.46 -5.43
N THR A 182 -37.46 4.89 -4.19
CA THR A 182 -38.40 4.23 -3.28
C THR A 182 -39.86 4.36 -3.71
N ASN A 183 -40.21 5.34 -4.55
CA ASN A 183 -41.59 5.59 -4.98
C ASN A 183 -41.99 4.84 -6.25
N ARG A 184 -41.02 4.28 -6.97
CA ARG A 184 -41.25 3.59 -8.25
C ARG A 184 -40.78 2.13 -8.26
N ASN A 185 -40.25 1.64 -7.15
CA ASN A 185 -39.79 0.27 -7.04
C ASN A 185 -40.93 -0.67 -6.60
N GLN A 186 -41.50 -1.42 -7.55
CA GLN A 186 -42.61 -2.34 -7.29
C GLN A 186 -42.26 -3.44 -6.27
N GLU A 187 -41.01 -3.93 -6.28
CA GLU A 187 -40.56 -4.92 -5.29
C GLU A 187 -40.62 -4.36 -3.86
N LEU A 188 -40.29 -3.09 -3.70
CA LEU A 188 -40.35 -2.40 -2.41
C LEU A 188 -41.79 -2.24 -1.91
N TYR A 189 -42.74 -1.92 -2.79
CA TYR A 189 -44.17 -1.85 -2.45
C TYR A 189 -44.73 -3.22 -2.03
N ASP A 190 -44.35 -4.27 -2.74
CA ASP A 190 -44.92 -5.60 -2.54
C ASP A 190 -44.28 -6.33 -1.34
N ASN A 191 -42.99 -6.10 -1.06
CA ASN A 191 -42.22 -6.88 -0.08
C ASN A 191 -41.62 -6.06 1.07
N GLU A 192 -41.78 -4.74 1.08
CA GLU A 192 -41.14 -3.81 2.03
C GLU A 192 -39.59 -3.89 2.05
N CYS A 193 -39.00 -4.48 1.01
CA CYS A 193 -37.56 -4.59 0.83
C CYS A 193 -37.20 -4.72 -0.66
N ILE A 194 -35.94 -4.47 -0.99
CA ILE A 194 -35.35 -4.84 -2.29
C ILE A 194 -34.36 -5.99 -2.10
N ALA A 195 -34.34 -6.93 -3.06
CA ALA A 195 -33.38 -8.03 -3.08
C ALA A 195 -32.14 -7.65 -3.91
N ILE A 196 -31.00 -7.53 -3.25
CA ILE A 196 -29.72 -7.24 -3.90
C ILE A 196 -28.96 -8.54 -4.09
N LYS A 197 -28.59 -8.84 -5.34
CA LYS A 197 -27.70 -9.97 -5.65
C LYS A 197 -26.34 -9.70 -5.03
N ASP A 198 -25.85 -10.67 -4.27
CA ASP A 198 -24.73 -10.47 -3.35
C ASP A 198 -23.70 -11.60 -3.47
N THR A 199 -22.42 -11.26 -3.44
CA THR A 199 -21.30 -12.22 -3.53
C THR A 199 -20.83 -12.73 -2.17
N ILE A 200 -21.24 -12.10 -1.07
CA ILE A 200 -20.93 -12.49 0.32
C ILE A 200 -22.05 -13.36 0.90
N VAL A 201 -23.30 -13.04 0.56
CA VAL A 201 -24.48 -13.82 0.96
C VAL A 201 -24.86 -14.74 -0.19
N ASN A 202 -25.00 -16.05 0.05
CA ASN A 202 -25.40 -17.00 -0.98
C ASN A 202 -26.82 -16.68 -1.53
N GLY A 203 -26.89 -15.87 -2.59
CA GLY A 203 -28.12 -15.47 -3.27
C GLY A 203 -28.37 -13.97 -3.20
N TYR A 204 -29.39 -13.58 -2.44
CA TYR A 204 -29.84 -12.20 -2.34
C TYR A 204 -29.85 -11.73 -0.89
N ASN A 205 -29.32 -10.55 -0.65
CA ASN A 205 -29.48 -9.85 0.61
C ASN A 205 -30.68 -8.90 0.52
N LYS A 206 -31.47 -8.82 1.58
CA LYS A 206 -32.62 -7.92 1.65
C LYS A 206 -32.19 -6.60 2.29
N VAL A 207 -32.55 -5.49 1.64
CA VAL A 207 -32.43 -4.14 2.20
C VAL A 207 -33.84 -3.61 2.41
N TYR A 208 -34.18 -3.32 3.66
CA TYR A 208 -35.55 -3.00 4.06
C TYR A 208 -35.89 -1.52 3.81
N ILE A 209 -37.19 -1.23 3.71
CA ILE A 209 -37.70 0.11 3.39
C ILE A 209 -37.29 1.18 4.41
N ASP A 210 -37.14 0.81 5.68
CA ASP A 210 -36.69 1.71 6.74
C ASP A 210 -35.23 2.13 6.57
N GLU A 211 -34.35 1.19 6.20
CA GLU A 211 -32.95 1.47 5.86
C GLU A 211 -32.87 2.38 4.61
N LEU A 212 -33.63 2.05 3.56
CA LEU A 212 -33.68 2.84 2.33
C LEU A 212 -34.19 4.25 2.58
N ALA A 213 -35.32 4.40 3.28
CA ALA A 213 -35.91 5.69 3.60
C ALA A 213 -34.96 6.53 4.46
N GLY A 214 -34.33 5.93 5.47
CA GLY A 214 -33.34 6.61 6.31
C GLY A 214 -32.14 7.11 5.51
N MET A 215 -31.64 6.33 4.54
CA MET A 215 -30.52 6.74 3.70
C MET A 215 -30.91 7.81 2.67
N VAL A 216 -32.07 7.69 2.02
CA VAL A 216 -32.60 8.69 1.07
C VAL A 216 -32.87 10.03 1.76
N MET A 217 -33.45 10.00 2.96
CA MET A 217 -33.74 11.19 3.77
C MET A 217 -32.52 11.74 4.50
N SER A 218 -31.35 11.10 4.35
CA SER A 218 -30.10 11.46 5.05
C SER A 218 -30.12 11.31 6.59
N ASP A 219 -31.13 10.66 7.15
CA ASP A 219 -31.25 10.32 8.56
C ASP A 219 -30.33 9.16 8.98
N GLY A 220 -29.82 8.40 8.01
CA GLY A 220 -29.01 7.21 8.25
C GLY A 220 -29.82 5.97 8.60
N ILE A 221 -29.13 4.86 8.86
CA ILE A 221 -29.74 3.60 9.27
C ILE A 221 -29.86 3.58 10.80
N SER A 222 -31.07 3.29 11.28
CA SER A 222 -31.34 3.21 12.72
C SER A 222 -30.44 2.17 13.39
N GLY A 223 -29.78 2.56 14.48
CA GLY A 223 -28.87 1.68 15.22
C GLY A 223 -27.48 1.47 14.58
N LEU A 224 -27.18 2.09 13.43
CA LEU A 224 -25.87 2.03 12.78
C LEU A 224 -25.16 3.39 12.84
N THR A 225 -24.44 3.63 13.95
CA THR A 225 -23.66 4.86 14.12
C THR A 225 -22.59 5.00 13.03
N GLY A 226 -22.53 6.18 12.40
CA GLY A 226 -21.64 6.46 11.27
C GLY A 226 -22.33 6.34 9.90
N SER A 227 -23.53 5.79 9.81
CA SER A 227 -24.22 5.63 8.52
C SER A 227 -24.59 6.95 7.82
N ARG A 228 -24.45 8.09 8.52
CA ARG A 228 -24.68 9.43 7.97
C ARG A 228 -23.47 9.97 7.23
N ASP A 229 -22.30 9.39 7.46
CA ASP A 229 -21.06 9.82 6.83
C ASP A 229 -21.13 9.58 5.32
N TRP A 230 -20.55 10.50 4.57
CA TRP A 230 -20.68 10.53 3.12
C TRP A 230 -20.11 9.26 2.47
N HIS A 231 -19.03 8.70 3.01
CA HIS A 231 -18.43 7.46 2.54
C HIS A 231 -19.43 6.30 2.63
N PHE A 232 -20.07 6.13 3.79
CA PHE A 232 -21.05 5.06 3.97
C PHE A 232 -22.29 5.29 3.10
N LYS A 233 -22.74 6.53 2.93
CA LYS A 233 -23.85 6.86 2.01
C LYS A 233 -23.55 6.45 0.57
N ASN A 234 -22.37 6.77 0.07
CA ASN A 234 -21.96 6.38 -1.27
C ASN A 234 -21.78 4.86 -1.39
N LEU A 235 -21.22 4.21 -0.36
CA LEU A 235 -21.14 2.74 -0.30
C LEU A 235 -22.52 2.08 -0.36
N PHE A 236 -23.50 2.63 0.37
CA PHE A 236 -24.89 2.16 0.36
C PHE A 236 -25.54 2.35 -1.01
N ALA A 237 -25.34 3.51 -1.64
CA ALA A 237 -25.81 3.76 -3.01
C ALA A 237 -25.18 2.76 -4.00
N LEU A 238 -23.86 2.54 -3.92
CA LEU A 238 -23.16 1.55 -4.74
C LEU A 238 -23.70 0.15 -4.54
N TYR A 239 -23.91 -0.24 -3.28
CA TYR A 239 -24.40 -1.56 -2.93
C TYR A 239 -25.78 -1.84 -3.52
N THR A 240 -26.69 -0.87 -3.39
CA THR A 240 -28.12 -1.01 -3.71
C THR A 240 -28.47 -0.73 -5.17
N ASN A 241 -27.74 0.17 -5.85
CA ASN A 241 -28.21 0.74 -7.12
C ASN A 241 -27.16 0.77 -8.24
N TYR A 242 -25.89 0.46 -7.97
CA TYR A 242 -24.87 0.46 -9.01
C TYR A 242 -24.91 -0.83 -9.85
N PRO A 243 -25.16 -0.73 -11.17
CA PRO A 243 -25.25 -1.89 -12.05
C PRO A 243 -23.87 -2.38 -12.45
N SER A 244 -23.15 -3.08 -11.54
CA SER A 244 -21.86 -3.69 -11.88
C SER A 244 -22.06 -5.05 -12.56
N SER A 245 -21.55 -5.20 -13.78
CA SER A 245 -21.29 -6.50 -14.41
C SER A 245 -19.89 -7.05 -14.11
N ASP A 246 -19.03 -6.25 -13.47
CA ASP A 246 -17.70 -6.67 -13.03
C ASP A 246 -17.79 -7.35 -11.66
N ASP A 247 -17.55 -8.66 -11.66
CA ASP A 247 -17.54 -9.52 -10.48
C ASP A 247 -16.51 -9.06 -9.43
N LYS A 248 -15.36 -8.52 -9.84
CA LYS A 248 -14.32 -8.02 -8.92
C LYS A 248 -14.83 -6.80 -8.17
N LEU A 249 -15.35 -5.82 -8.91
CA LEU A 249 -15.91 -4.61 -8.31
C LEU A 249 -17.12 -4.94 -7.42
N ARG A 250 -18.02 -5.84 -7.87
CA ARG A 250 -19.17 -6.27 -7.07
C ARG A 250 -18.73 -6.92 -5.76
N THR A 251 -17.70 -7.78 -5.80
CA THR A 251 -17.11 -8.39 -4.60
C THR A 251 -16.58 -7.35 -3.62
N ILE A 252 -15.90 -6.30 -4.11
CA ILE A 252 -15.39 -5.20 -3.27
C ILE A 252 -16.55 -4.45 -2.62
N ILE A 253 -17.57 -4.05 -3.39
CA ILE A 253 -18.74 -3.31 -2.90
C ILE A 253 -19.49 -4.14 -1.84
N ASP A 254 -19.80 -5.41 -2.14
CA ASP A 254 -20.50 -6.30 -1.20
C ASP A 254 -19.72 -6.46 0.10
N PHE A 255 -18.42 -6.72 -0.01
CA PHE A 255 -17.57 -6.91 1.15
C PHE A 255 -17.61 -5.70 2.08
N TYR A 256 -17.37 -4.50 1.55
CA TYR A 256 -17.34 -3.29 2.38
C TYR A 256 -18.70 -2.97 2.96
N TYR A 257 -19.78 -3.13 2.18
CA TYR A 257 -21.15 -2.96 2.69
C TYR A 257 -21.41 -3.88 3.90
N HIS A 258 -21.15 -5.18 3.76
CA HIS A 258 -21.37 -6.14 4.85
C HIS A 258 -20.43 -5.92 6.02
N TYR A 259 -19.17 -5.54 5.77
CA TYR A 259 -18.21 -5.27 6.83
C TYR A 259 -18.65 -4.06 7.65
N GLU A 260 -18.98 -2.95 7.01
CA GLU A 260 -19.33 -1.71 7.70
C GLU A 260 -20.69 -1.80 8.42
N THR A 261 -21.65 -2.55 7.87
CA THR A 261 -22.96 -2.77 8.52
C THR A 261 -22.90 -3.76 9.69
N LYS A 262 -22.08 -4.81 9.63
CA LYS A 262 -22.07 -5.89 10.63
C LYS A 262 -20.94 -5.77 11.65
N VAL A 263 -19.78 -5.28 11.23
CA VAL A 263 -18.58 -5.18 12.06
C VAL A 263 -18.43 -3.76 12.59
N GLY A 264 -18.41 -2.75 11.72
CA GLY A 264 -18.41 -1.36 12.14
C GLY A 264 -18.08 -0.39 11.01
N VAL A 265 -18.77 0.74 11.01
CA VAL A 265 -18.63 1.82 10.01
C VAL A 265 -17.30 2.53 10.16
N PHE A 266 -16.61 2.74 9.05
CA PHE A 266 -15.34 3.44 9.01
C PHE A 266 -15.56 4.94 9.23
N LYS A 267 -14.77 5.52 10.12
CA LYS A 267 -14.68 6.97 10.33
C LYS A 267 -13.53 7.55 9.50
N ASP A 268 -12.40 6.86 9.50
CA ASP A 268 -11.20 7.28 8.79
C ASP A 268 -10.28 6.07 8.58
N VAL A 269 -9.40 6.14 7.58
CA VAL A 269 -8.49 5.06 7.20
C VAL A 269 -7.08 5.60 7.13
N GLU A 270 -6.24 5.15 8.06
CA GLU A 270 -4.82 5.48 8.11
C GLU A 270 -3.97 4.26 7.67
N VAL A 271 -2.72 4.49 7.26
CA VAL A 271 -1.83 3.46 6.72
C VAL A 271 -1.67 2.22 7.61
N ASN A 272 -1.81 2.35 8.93
CA ASN A 272 -1.62 1.26 9.90
C ASN A 272 -2.86 0.94 10.74
N ARG A 273 -3.98 1.65 10.57
CA ARG A 273 -5.20 1.44 11.33
C ARG A 273 -6.43 1.99 10.63
N ILE A 274 -7.58 1.40 10.95
CA ILE A 274 -8.88 1.94 10.59
C ILE A 274 -9.49 2.52 11.86
N LEU A 275 -9.97 3.76 11.79
CA LEU A 275 -10.76 4.40 12.83
C LEU A 275 -12.24 4.12 12.57
N TYR A 276 -12.98 3.81 13.62
CA TYR A 276 -14.39 3.46 13.56
C TYR A 276 -15.23 4.47 14.32
N HIS A 277 -16.49 4.64 13.92
CA HIS A 277 -17.44 5.45 14.70
C HIS A 277 -17.80 4.82 16.05
N THR A 278 -17.77 3.48 16.11
CA THR A 278 -18.02 2.69 17.33
C THR A 278 -17.04 1.52 17.39
N GLU A 279 -16.84 0.94 18.57
CA GLU A 279 -15.97 -0.25 18.71
C GLU A 279 -16.43 -1.36 17.74
N PRO A 280 -15.53 -1.87 16.87
CA PRO A 280 -15.92 -2.86 15.88
C PRO A 280 -16.27 -4.20 16.51
N LYS A 281 -17.40 -4.77 16.11
CA LYS A 281 -17.90 -6.10 16.51
C LYS A 281 -17.11 -7.20 15.79
N ARG A 282 -15.86 -7.40 16.19
CA ARG A 282 -14.90 -8.31 15.51
C ARG A 282 -15.39 -9.76 15.42
N ASP A 283 -16.29 -10.19 16.29
CA ASP A 283 -16.96 -11.49 16.23
C ASP A 283 -17.87 -11.64 15.00
N LYS A 284 -18.31 -10.52 14.41
CA LYS A 284 -19.12 -10.49 13.18
C LYS A 284 -18.31 -10.54 11.90
N PHE A 285 -16.97 -10.54 11.98
CA PHE A 285 -16.10 -10.70 10.82
C PHE A 285 -16.02 -12.19 10.44
N THR A 286 -16.97 -12.63 9.61
CA THR A 286 -17.20 -14.04 9.28
C THR A 286 -16.09 -14.63 8.39
N ASP A 287 -16.03 -15.95 8.31
CA ASP A 287 -15.05 -16.62 7.44
C ASP A 287 -15.33 -16.35 5.95
N THR A 288 -16.59 -16.22 5.54
CA THR A 288 -16.95 -15.79 4.18
C THR A 288 -16.42 -14.39 3.85
N MET A 289 -16.52 -13.45 4.79
CA MET A 289 -15.92 -12.12 4.61
C MET A 289 -14.40 -12.19 4.54
N LYS A 290 -13.75 -13.05 5.34
CA LYS A 290 -12.30 -13.25 5.30
C LYS A 290 -11.84 -13.83 3.96
N ASP A 291 -12.60 -14.77 3.39
CA ASP A 291 -12.31 -15.34 2.07
C ASP A 291 -12.50 -14.31 0.95
N SER A 292 -13.53 -13.47 1.05
CA SER A 292 -13.70 -12.35 0.10
C SER A 292 -12.63 -11.28 0.27
N LEU A 293 -12.20 -10.97 1.49
CA LEU A 293 -11.09 -10.05 1.74
C LEU A 293 -9.79 -10.56 1.11
N LEU A 294 -9.55 -11.88 1.11
CA LEU A 294 -8.40 -12.45 0.42
C LEU A 294 -8.46 -12.20 -1.10
N LYS A 295 -9.62 -12.42 -1.72
CA LYS A 295 -9.81 -12.12 -3.16
C LYS A 295 -9.60 -10.63 -3.44
N ILE A 296 -10.11 -9.76 -2.57
CA ILE A 296 -9.92 -8.31 -2.68
C ILE A 296 -8.46 -7.94 -2.55
N ALA A 297 -7.73 -8.55 -1.61
CA ALA A 297 -6.29 -8.33 -1.47
C ALA A 297 -5.53 -8.70 -2.75
N GLU A 298 -5.86 -9.83 -3.38
CA GLU A 298 -5.26 -10.27 -4.65
C GLU A 298 -5.57 -9.28 -5.80
N ILE A 299 -6.82 -8.79 -5.89
CA ILE A 299 -7.23 -7.76 -6.86
C ILE A 299 -6.42 -6.49 -6.66
N VAL A 300 -6.39 -5.96 -5.44
CA VAL A 300 -5.72 -4.70 -5.09
C VAL A 300 -4.22 -4.80 -5.35
N ILE A 301 -3.55 -5.88 -4.92
CA ILE A 301 -2.13 -6.11 -5.19
C ILE A 301 -1.87 -6.09 -6.70
N SER A 302 -2.69 -6.79 -7.48
CA SER A 302 -2.52 -6.86 -8.93
C SER A 302 -2.67 -5.48 -9.57
N GLU A 303 -3.65 -4.69 -9.16
CA GLU A 303 -3.89 -3.36 -9.73
C GLU A 303 -2.78 -2.38 -9.35
N GLU A 304 -2.35 -2.35 -8.08
CA GLU A 304 -1.25 -1.52 -7.60
C GLU A 304 0.07 -1.83 -8.32
N ILE A 305 0.45 -3.11 -8.42
CA ILE A 305 1.69 -3.50 -9.08
C ILE A 305 1.60 -3.14 -10.56
N ASN A 306 0.55 -3.59 -11.27
CA ASN A 306 0.44 -3.38 -12.71
C ASN A 306 0.41 -1.89 -13.08
N ALA A 307 -0.20 -1.04 -12.25
CA ALA A 307 -0.22 0.40 -12.48
C ALA A 307 1.19 1.01 -12.51
N ASN A 308 2.08 0.53 -11.64
CA ASN A 308 3.44 1.02 -11.50
C ASN A 308 4.48 0.32 -12.38
N LEU A 309 4.08 -0.68 -13.19
CA LEU A 309 4.96 -1.35 -14.16
C LEU A 309 4.76 -0.87 -15.60
N LYS A 310 3.82 0.04 -15.88
CA LYS A 310 3.43 0.45 -17.24
C LYS A 310 4.58 1.00 -18.09
N GLY A 311 5.57 1.65 -17.47
CA GLY A 311 6.72 2.24 -18.17
C GLY A 311 7.88 1.25 -18.40
N ILE A 312 7.83 0.05 -17.82
CA ILE A 312 8.90 -0.93 -17.92
C ILE A 312 8.79 -1.70 -19.23
N SER A 313 9.89 -1.80 -19.96
CA SER A 313 9.91 -2.48 -21.26
C SER A 313 11.20 -3.28 -21.47
N PRO A 314 11.15 -4.42 -22.18
CA PRO A 314 12.36 -5.15 -22.55
C PRO A 314 13.18 -4.34 -23.57
N GLN A 315 14.49 -4.36 -23.43
CA GLN A 315 15.43 -3.71 -24.33
C GLN A 315 16.59 -4.66 -24.67
N PHE A 316 17.11 -4.57 -25.90
CA PHE A 316 18.34 -5.28 -26.27
C PHE A 316 19.52 -4.32 -26.23
N SER A 317 20.50 -4.58 -25.36
CA SER A 317 21.68 -3.73 -25.23
C SER A 317 22.65 -4.00 -26.38
N ALA A 318 22.93 -2.99 -27.20
CA ALA A 318 23.94 -3.10 -28.26
C ALA A 318 25.37 -3.29 -27.70
N LYS A 319 25.62 -2.84 -26.47
CA LYS A 319 26.94 -2.93 -25.82
C LYS A 319 27.23 -4.33 -25.27
N THR A 320 26.25 -4.94 -24.61
CA THR A 320 26.40 -6.27 -23.99
C THR A 320 25.85 -7.40 -24.86
N LEU A 321 25.14 -7.06 -25.95
CA LEU A 321 24.44 -7.99 -26.84
C LEU A 321 23.53 -8.97 -26.07
N ALA A 322 22.83 -8.45 -25.05
CA ALA A 322 21.97 -9.21 -24.17
C ALA A 322 20.61 -8.51 -23.95
N PRO A 323 19.54 -9.29 -23.66
CA PRO A 323 18.29 -8.74 -23.15
C PRO A 323 18.52 -7.99 -21.83
N SER A 324 17.78 -6.91 -21.64
CA SER A 324 17.80 -6.04 -20.47
C SER A 324 16.40 -5.45 -20.28
N TRP A 325 16.20 -4.74 -19.17
CA TRP A 325 14.96 -4.02 -18.91
C TRP A 325 15.26 -2.52 -18.90
N LYS A 326 14.41 -1.75 -19.58
CA LYS A 326 14.38 -0.30 -19.46
C LYS A 326 13.41 0.08 -18.36
N LEU A 327 13.92 0.83 -17.38
CA LEU A 327 13.16 1.44 -16.30
C LEU A 327 13.37 2.96 -16.36
N ASN A 328 12.34 3.73 -16.03
CA ASN A 328 12.34 5.19 -16.11
C ASN A 328 12.52 5.87 -14.74
N SER A 329 12.32 5.14 -13.64
CA SER A 329 12.31 5.73 -12.29
C SER A 329 12.69 4.72 -11.20
N LEU A 330 13.11 5.24 -10.04
CA LEU A 330 13.35 4.42 -8.86
C LEU A 330 12.05 3.78 -8.36
N LEU A 331 10.91 4.47 -8.52
CA LEU A 331 9.60 3.92 -8.20
C LEU A 331 9.32 2.63 -9.00
N GLU A 332 9.55 2.66 -10.31
CA GLU A 332 9.43 1.47 -11.17
C GLU A 332 10.39 0.37 -10.72
N ALA A 333 11.64 0.70 -10.36
CA ALA A 333 12.60 -0.30 -9.86
C ALA A 333 12.15 -0.95 -8.54
N LEU A 334 11.55 -0.17 -7.64
CA LEU A 334 10.96 -0.68 -6.39
C LEU A 334 9.77 -1.60 -6.69
N TYR A 335 8.82 -1.17 -7.53
CA TYR A 335 7.67 -2.01 -7.90
C TYR A 335 8.07 -3.24 -8.72
N PHE A 336 9.11 -3.17 -9.54
CA PHE A 336 9.62 -4.32 -10.28
C PHE A 336 10.31 -5.32 -9.34
N SER A 337 10.94 -4.82 -8.27
CA SER A 337 11.41 -5.65 -7.18
C SER A 337 10.27 -6.38 -6.48
N ILE A 338 9.14 -5.69 -6.27
CA ILE A 338 7.92 -6.26 -5.69
C ILE A 338 7.32 -7.31 -6.64
N PHE A 339 7.28 -7.05 -7.95
CA PHE A 339 6.81 -7.98 -8.97
C PHE A 339 7.58 -9.31 -8.98
N TYR A 340 8.90 -9.24 -8.82
CA TYR A 340 9.74 -10.45 -8.74
C TYR A 340 9.63 -11.18 -7.41
N MET A 341 9.06 -10.57 -6.36
CA MET A 341 8.67 -11.30 -5.16
C MET A 341 7.49 -12.19 -5.52
N LYS A 342 7.66 -13.51 -5.45
CA LYS A 342 6.55 -14.43 -5.71
C LYS A 342 5.52 -14.32 -4.57
N PRO A 343 4.28 -13.83 -4.83
CA PRO A 343 3.24 -13.76 -3.81
C PRO A 343 2.99 -15.16 -3.23
N GLY A 344 2.97 -15.28 -1.90
CA GLY A 344 2.79 -16.57 -1.22
C GLY A 344 4.05 -17.43 -1.08
N VAL A 345 5.17 -17.08 -1.73
CA VAL A 345 6.46 -17.78 -1.59
C VAL A 345 7.46 -16.93 -0.83
N GLU A 346 7.48 -15.62 -1.05
CA GLU A 346 8.37 -14.68 -0.35
C GLU A 346 7.54 -13.58 0.31
N LEU A 347 7.98 -13.12 1.48
CA LEU A 347 7.33 -12.03 2.20
C LEU A 347 8.34 -11.22 3.01
N TYR A 348 8.03 -9.93 3.22
CA TYR A 348 8.78 -9.10 4.14
C TYR A 348 8.28 -9.32 5.57
N LYS A 349 9.23 -9.58 6.47
CA LYS A 349 8.95 -9.68 7.89
C LYS A 349 9.69 -8.60 8.65
N GLU A 350 9.01 -7.99 9.62
CA GLU A 350 9.64 -7.10 10.57
C GLU A 350 10.48 -7.91 11.57
N CYS A 351 11.68 -7.44 11.88
CA CYS A 351 12.55 -8.05 12.86
C CYS A 351 11.97 -7.89 14.28
N GLU A 352 11.82 -9.00 15.01
CA GLU A 352 11.31 -8.99 16.40
C GLU A 352 12.33 -8.43 17.42
N ASN A 353 13.49 -7.93 16.98
CA ASN A 353 14.38 -7.16 17.84
C ASN A 353 13.97 -5.68 17.77
N PRO A 354 13.43 -5.09 18.84
CA PRO A 354 12.93 -3.71 18.82
C PRO A 354 14.04 -2.67 18.61
N ASN A 355 15.31 -3.05 18.84
CA ASN A 355 16.47 -2.18 18.62
C ASN A 355 17.25 -2.61 17.36
N CYS A 356 16.58 -3.19 16.36
CA CYS A 356 17.24 -3.58 15.12
C CYS A 356 17.76 -2.34 14.38
N GLN A 357 19.08 -2.23 14.24
CA GLN A 357 19.76 -1.21 13.42
C GLN A 357 20.28 -1.77 12.09
N HIS A 358 19.94 -3.03 11.78
CA HIS A 358 20.31 -3.70 10.54
C HIS A 358 19.12 -3.63 9.56
N GLN A 359 18.58 -4.78 9.16
CA GLN A 359 17.42 -4.87 8.30
C GLN A 359 16.15 -4.99 9.16
N LYS A 360 15.53 -3.84 9.49
CA LYS A 360 14.25 -3.83 10.24
C LYS A 360 13.18 -4.65 9.50
N TYR A 361 13.12 -4.51 8.18
CA TYR A 361 12.36 -5.41 7.30
C TYR A 361 13.32 -6.25 6.47
N PHE A 362 13.12 -7.57 6.48
CA PHE A 362 13.94 -8.52 5.73
C PHE A 362 13.07 -9.54 5.02
N LEU A 363 13.53 -9.98 3.85
CA LEU A 363 12.84 -10.96 3.02
C LEU A 363 13.02 -12.37 3.60
N ILE A 364 11.94 -13.14 3.63
CA ILE A 364 11.95 -14.57 4.00
C ILE A 364 11.09 -15.38 3.03
N ASN A 365 11.42 -16.66 2.92
CA ASN A 365 10.50 -17.62 2.32
C ASN A 365 9.29 -17.84 3.24
N ALA A 366 8.09 -17.90 2.67
CA ALA A 366 6.82 -18.11 3.35
C ALA A 366 6.78 -19.47 4.08
N THR A 367 7.56 -20.45 3.64
CA THR A 367 7.73 -21.74 4.34
C THR A 367 8.55 -21.61 5.64
N VAL A 368 9.34 -20.55 5.80
CA VAL A 368 10.23 -20.31 6.94
C VAL A 368 9.63 -19.26 7.88
N THR A 369 8.41 -19.52 8.37
CA THR A 369 7.68 -18.61 9.27
C THR A 369 8.35 -18.40 10.64
N ASN A 370 9.19 -19.35 11.05
CA ASN A 370 9.88 -19.36 12.35
C ASN A 370 11.07 -18.39 12.43
N LYS A 371 11.53 -17.80 11.31
CA LYS A 371 12.61 -16.82 11.35
C LYS A 371 12.11 -15.51 11.96
N LYS A 372 12.56 -15.19 13.17
CA LYS A 372 12.12 -14.02 13.95
C LYS A 372 13.02 -12.79 13.80
N TYR A 373 14.27 -13.01 13.41
CA TYR A 373 15.30 -11.98 13.39
C TYR A 373 15.97 -11.92 12.02
N CYS A 374 16.36 -10.73 11.60
CA CYS A 374 17.04 -10.52 10.32
C CYS A 374 18.42 -11.20 10.30
N CYS A 375 19.13 -11.22 11.43
CA CYS A 375 20.48 -11.76 11.56
C CYS A 375 20.75 -12.37 12.96
N PRO A 376 21.83 -13.17 13.12
CA PRO A 376 22.23 -13.73 14.41
C PRO A 376 22.50 -12.68 15.50
N ALA A 377 23.02 -11.51 15.13
CA ALA A 377 23.28 -10.42 16.08
C ALA A 377 21.97 -9.94 16.75
N CYS A 378 20.91 -9.73 15.96
CA CYS A 378 19.59 -9.38 16.49
C CYS A 378 18.99 -10.49 17.37
N ALA A 379 19.18 -11.76 17.01
CA ALA A 379 18.72 -12.89 17.82
C ALA A 379 19.43 -12.92 19.19
N ASN A 380 20.75 -12.73 19.20
CA ASN A 380 21.56 -12.70 20.41
C ASN A 380 21.20 -11.49 21.30
N ALA A 381 21.05 -10.30 20.72
CA ALA A 381 20.65 -9.10 21.45
C ALA A 381 19.28 -9.27 22.13
N ALA A 382 18.30 -9.80 21.40
CA ALA A 382 16.96 -10.08 21.95
C ALA A 382 17.00 -11.15 23.06
N ALA A 383 17.81 -12.20 22.90
CA ALA A 383 17.99 -13.23 23.93
C ALA A 383 18.62 -12.67 25.21
N GLN A 384 19.67 -11.84 25.09
CA GLN A 384 20.30 -11.18 26.23
C GLN A 384 19.32 -10.27 26.97
N ARG A 385 18.51 -9.49 26.25
CA ARG A 385 17.48 -8.63 26.85
C ARG A 385 16.45 -9.43 27.64
N ARG A 386 15.91 -10.50 27.06
CA ARG A 386 14.96 -11.39 27.75
C ARG A 386 15.55 -12.01 29.01
N SER A 387 16.82 -12.43 28.96
CA SER A 387 17.53 -12.93 30.14
C SER A 387 17.64 -11.87 31.24
N ARG A 388 18.01 -10.63 30.90
CA ARG A 388 18.03 -9.50 31.85
C ARG A 388 16.66 -9.20 32.45
N GLN A 389 15.60 -9.20 31.63
CA GLN A 389 14.23 -8.97 32.11
C GLN A 389 13.75 -10.07 33.06
N ARG A 390 14.05 -11.34 32.78
CA ARG A 390 13.74 -12.46 33.70
C ARG A 390 14.47 -12.33 35.03
N LYS A 391 15.74 -11.89 35.01
CA LYS A 391 16.50 -11.64 36.25
C LYS A 391 15.93 -10.48 37.06
N LEU A 392 15.37 -9.46 36.40
CA LEU A 392 14.73 -8.32 37.06
C LEU A 392 13.34 -8.67 37.61
N ALA A 393 12.58 -9.52 36.93
CA ALA A 393 11.25 -9.95 37.38
C ALA A 393 11.29 -11.00 38.51
N ASN A 394 12.42 -11.68 38.68
CA ASN A 394 12.66 -12.63 39.77
C ASN A 394 13.38 -12.00 40.98
N LYS A 395 13.54 -10.67 40.98
CA LYS A 395 13.91 -9.86 42.15
C LYS A 395 12.67 -9.12 42.61
#